data_AF-A0A5S3YQE5-F1
#
_entry.id   AF-A0A5S3YQE5-F1
#
_cell.length_a   1.000
_cell.length_b   1.000
_cell.length_c   1.000
_cell.angle_alpha   90.00
_cell.angle_beta   90.00
_cell.angle_gamma   90.00
#
_symmetry.space_group_name_H-M   'P 1'
#
loop_
_entity.id
_entity.type
_entity.pdbx_description
1 polymer ?
#
loop_
_entity_poly.entity_id
_entity_poly.type
_entity_poly.pdbx_seq_one_letter_code
_entity_poly.pdbx_strand_id
1 'polypeptide(L)'
;LSMEARMTLCNMSIEMGAKAGLIAPDDTTYAYLKGRPFAPSEDEFEAAVSYWRTLHSDDGAKFDRVVELNAQDIQPQVTWGTSPEQVIGIDEVVPNPEQESD
;
A
#
# COMPACT_ATOMS: atom_id res chain seq x y z
N LEU A 1 6.10 4.27 6.08
CA LEU A 1 5.28 3.06 6.32
C LEU A 1 6.20 1.88 6.61
N SER A 2 5.86 1.03 7.59
CA SER A 2 6.53 -0.26 7.80
C SER A 2 6.27 -1.21 6.62
N MET A 3 7.00 -2.33 6.54
CA MET A 3 6.75 -3.32 5.48
C MET A 3 5.39 -4.02 5.65
N GLU A 4 4.96 -4.28 6.87
CA GLU A 4 3.64 -4.84 7.15
C GLU A 4 2.53 -3.90 6.67
N ALA A 5 2.63 -2.61 6.97
CA ALA A 5 1.65 -1.62 6.51
C ALA A 5 1.61 -1.51 4.98
N ARG A 6 2.76 -1.63 4.30
CA ARG A 6 2.84 -1.69 2.83
C ARG A 6 2.17 -2.95 2.28
N MET A 7 2.41 -4.11 2.89
CA MET A 7 1.76 -5.37 2.49
C MET A 7 0.25 -5.32 2.69
N THR A 8 -0.24 -4.71 3.78
CA THR A 8 -1.68 -4.47 3.98
C THR A 8 -2.26 -3.58 2.87
N LEU A 9 -1.61 -2.46 2.54
CA LEU A 9 -2.06 -1.59 1.44
C LEU A 9 -2.08 -2.30 0.09
N CYS A 10 -1.01 -3.01 -0.27
CA CYS A 10 -0.96 -3.75 -1.53
C CYS A 10 -1.98 -4.89 -1.57
N ASN A 11 -2.22 -5.56 -0.44
CA ASN A 11 -3.26 -6.59 -0.35
C ASN A 11 -4.64 -6.01 -0.65
N MET A 12 -4.94 -4.83 -0.11
CA MET A 12 -6.22 -4.14 -0.32
C MET A 12 -6.41 -3.50 -1.71
N SER A 13 -5.38 -3.54 -2.56
CA SER A 13 -5.47 -2.93 -3.89
C SER A 13 -6.44 -3.66 -4.82
N ILE A 14 -6.67 -4.96 -4.59
CA ILE A 14 -7.59 -5.77 -5.42
C ILE A 14 -9.05 -5.39 -5.18
N GLU A 15 -9.41 -4.98 -3.97
CA GLU A 15 -10.73 -4.46 -3.61
C GLU A 15 -11.04 -3.15 -4.35
N MET A 16 -10.02 -2.40 -4.76
CA MET A 16 -10.16 -1.22 -5.64
C MET A 16 -10.10 -1.58 -7.14
N GLY A 17 -10.16 -2.88 -7.47
CA GLY A 17 -10.09 -3.38 -8.85
C GLY A 17 -8.70 -3.38 -9.47
N ALA A 18 -7.63 -3.15 -8.68
CA ALA A 18 -6.27 -3.14 -9.22
C ALA A 18 -5.78 -4.56 -9.51
N LYS A 19 -4.99 -4.72 -10.59
CA LYS A 19 -4.32 -5.99 -10.89
C LYS A 19 -3.12 -6.27 -9.97
N ALA A 20 -2.49 -5.21 -9.45
CA ALA A 20 -1.36 -5.27 -8.54
C ALA A 20 -1.24 -3.95 -7.77
N GLY A 21 -0.78 -4.05 -6.51
CA GLY A 21 -0.30 -2.92 -5.72
C GLY A 21 1.22 -2.95 -5.66
N LEU A 22 1.87 -1.88 -6.11
CA LEU A 22 3.33 -1.76 -6.14
C LEU A 22 3.77 -0.55 -5.31
N ILE A 23 4.78 -0.76 -4.46
CA ILE A 23 5.44 0.29 -3.70
C ILE A 23 6.93 0.18 -3.97
N ALA A 24 7.55 1.28 -4.40
CA ALA A 24 8.99 1.33 -4.64
C ALA A 24 9.74 0.94 -3.34
N PRO A 25 10.78 0.11 -3.44
CA PRO A 25 11.54 -0.29 -2.28
C PRO A 25 12.39 0.88 -1.78
N ASP A 26 12.55 0.97 -0.47
CA ASP A 26 13.44 1.94 0.18
C ASP A 26 14.23 1.27 1.32
N ASP A 27 14.92 2.08 2.11
CA ASP A 27 15.73 1.59 3.22
C ASP A 27 14.94 0.74 4.24
N THR A 28 13.63 0.99 4.38
CA THR A 28 12.75 0.15 5.22
C THR A 28 12.62 -1.25 4.62
N THR A 29 12.46 -1.33 3.30
CA THR A 29 12.40 -2.61 2.57
C THR A 29 13.71 -3.37 2.67
N TYR A 30 14.86 -2.69 2.48
CA TYR A 30 16.17 -3.34 2.54
C TYR A 30 16.47 -3.84 3.96
N ALA A 31 16.23 -3.00 4.98
CA ALA A 31 16.40 -3.40 6.37
C ALA A 31 15.49 -4.57 6.74
N TYR A 32 14.26 -4.59 6.23
CA TYR A 32 13.32 -5.69 6.45
C TYR A 32 13.83 -7.02 5.87
N LEU A 33 14.44 -7.00 4.68
CA LEU A 33 14.90 -8.20 3.98
C LEU A 33 16.24 -8.73 4.50
N LYS A 34 17.11 -7.89 5.06
CA LYS A 34 18.46 -8.28 5.49
C LYS A 34 18.43 -9.46 6.47
N GLY A 35 19.14 -10.54 6.14
CA GLY A 35 19.25 -11.74 6.97
C GLY A 35 18.00 -12.62 7.04
N ARG A 36 16.95 -12.34 6.26
CA ARG A 36 15.77 -13.22 6.18
C ARG A 36 16.04 -14.45 5.31
N PRO A 37 15.27 -15.54 5.51
CA PRO A 37 15.30 -16.68 4.60
C PRO A 37 15.10 -16.23 3.14
N PHE A 38 15.91 -16.76 2.23
CA PHE A 38 15.92 -16.45 0.79
C PHE A 38 16.33 -15.01 0.42
N ALA A 39 16.73 -14.18 1.40
CA ALA A 39 17.44 -12.96 1.08
C ALA A 39 18.82 -13.29 0.48
N PRO A 40 19.41 -12.39 -0.32
CA PRO A 40 20.79 -12.52 -0.76
C PRO A 40 21.73 -12.78 0.41
N SER A 41 22.81 -13.52 0.15
CA SER A 41 23.86 -13.73 1.15
C SER A 41 24.46 -12.39 1.58
N GLU A 42 25.13 -12.36 2.74
CA GLU A 42 25.70 -11.13 3.28
C GLU A 42 26.70 -10.47 2.30
N ASP A 43 27.49 -11.28 1.59
CA ASP A 43 28.46 -10.83 0.59
C ASP A 43 27.81 -10.27 -0.69
N GLU A 44 26.57 -10.67 -0.99
CA GLU A 44 25.82 -10.22 -2.19
C GLU A 44 24.80 -9.13 -1.88
N PHE A 45 24.50 -8.89 -0.60
CA PHE A 45 23.38 -8.05 -0.18
C PHE A 45 23.53 -6.60 -0.63
N GLU A 46 24.73 -6.04 -0.52
CA GLU A 46 24.99 -4.66 -0.94
C GLU A 46 24.83 -4.48 -2.46
N ALA A 47 25.25 -5.47 -3.26
CA ALA A 47 25.04 -5.47 -4.70
C ALA A 47 23.54 -5.55 -5.04
N ALA A 48 22.79 -6.39 -4.32
CA ALA A 48 21.35 -6.49 -4.48
C ALA A 48 20.64 -5.18 -4.12
N VAL A 49 21.01 -4.54 -3.01
CA VAL A 49 20.49 -3.22 -2.61
C VAL A 49 20.81 -2.17 -3.67
N SER A 50 22.03 -2.16 -4.21
CA SER A 50 22.39 -1.23 -5.29
C SER A 50 21.48 -1.39 -6.51
N TYR A 51 21.13 -2.62 -6.88
CA TYR A 51 20.17 -2.88 -7.96
C TYR A 51 18.75 -2.50 -7.55
N TRP A 52 18.29 -2.87 -6.36
CA TRP A 52 16.92 -2.56 -5.92
C TRP A 52 16.65 -1.06 -5.79
N ARG A 53 17.69 -0.25 -5.52
CA ARG A 53 17.58 1.21 -5.55
C ARG A 53 17.22 1.77 -6.93
N THR A 54 17.38 1.00 -8.00
CA THR A 54 16.94 1.40 -9.34
C THR A 54 15.48 1.00 -9.64
N LEU A 55 14.80 0.29 -8.73
CA LEU A 55 13.43 -0.21 -8.95
C LEU A 55 12.37 0.82 -8.54
N HIS A 56 12.36 1.96 -9.21
CA HIS A 56 11.33 2.99 -9.06
C HIS A 56 10.84 3.45 -10.44
N SER A 57 9.78 4.26 -10.48
CA SER A 57 9.31 4.86 -11.72
C SER A 57 10.38 5.80 -12.29
N ASP A 58 10.54 5.80 -13.62
CA ASP A 58 11.46 6.69 -14.32
C ASP A 58 11.07 8.17 -14.16
N ASP A 59 12.06 9.06 -14.27
CA ASP A 59 11.82 10.50 -14.32
C ASP A 59 10.89 10.85 -15.49
N GLY A 60 9.78 11.53 -15.19
CA GLY A 60 8.78 11.91 -16.18
C GLY A 60 7.84 10.78 -16.62
N ALA A 61 7.80 9.66 -15.87
CA ALA A 61 6.79 8.63 -16.04
C ALA A 61 5.38 9.23 -16.07
N LYS A 62 4.58 8.80 -17.05
CA LYS A 62 3.20 9.27 -17.23
C LYS A 62 2.23 8.24 -16.69
N PHE A 63 1.33 8.69 -15.82
CA PHE A 63 0.23 7.89 -15.29
C PHE A 63 -1.08 8.39 -15.89
N ASP A 64 -1.98 7.48 -16.28
CA ASP A 64 -3.30 7.84 -16.82
C ASP A 64 -4.12 8.65 -15.80
N ARG A 65 -3.91 8.38 -14.51
CA ARG A 65 -4.48 9.14 -13.39
C ARG A 65 -3.51 9.16 -12.22
N VAL A 66 -3.42 10.33 -11.57
CA VAL A 66 -2.72 10.51 -10.30
C VAL A 66 -3.74 10.93 -9.25
N VAL A 67 -3.71 10.29 -8.08
CA VAL A 67 -4.51 10.64 -6.92
C VAL A 67 -3.56 10.89 -5.77
N GLU A 68 -3.58 12.11 -5.23
CA GLU A 68 -2.74 12.51 -4.09
C GLU A 68 -3.59 12.51 -2.82
N LEU A 69 -3.13 11.77 -1.81
CA LEU A 69 -3.80 11.63 -0.52
C LEU A 69 -2.83 12.04 0.58
N ASN A 70 -3.23 13.01 1.40
CA ASN A 70 -2.50 13.36 2.60
C ASN A 70 -2.87 12.40 3.73
N ALA A 71 -1.93 11.58 4.18
CA ALA A 71 -2.21 10.57 5.21
C ALA A 71 -2.74 11.17 6.53
N GLN A 72 -2.37 12.40 6.86
CA GLN A 72 -2.84 13.10 8.06
C GLN A 72 -4.34 13.46 8.03
N ASP A 73 -4.92 13.54 6.83
CA ASP A 73 -6.33 13.89 6.64
C ASP A 73 -7.22 12.62 6.70
N ILE A 74 -6.60 11.43 6.77
CA ILE A 74 -7.30 10.14 6.82
C ILE A 74 -7.53 9.74 8.28
N GLN A 75 -8.76 9.91 8.75
CA GLN A 75 -9.20 9.42 10.05
C GLN A 75 -9.27 7.89 10.10
N PRO A 76 -9.19 7.26 11.29
CA PRO A 76 -9.46 5.83 11.43
C PRO A 76 -10.80 5.46 10.81
N GLN A 77 -10.81 4.43 9.95
CA GLN A 77 -11.97 4.01 9.18
C GLN A 77 -12.53 2.68 9.69
N VAL A 78 -13.82 2.45 9.47
CA VAL A 78 -14.50 1.18 9.70
C VAL A 78 -15.45 0.86 8.55
N THR A 79 -15.46 -0.40 8.11
CA THR A 79 -16.47 -0.91 7.18
C THR A 79 -17.74 -1.23 7.98
N TRP A 80 -18.88 -0.69 7.59
CA TRP A 80 -20.13 -0.78 8.37
C TRP A 80 -21.18 -1.71 7.76
N GLY A 81 -21.05 -2.05 6.48
CA GLY A 81 -22.02 -2.86 5.74
C GLY A 81 -21.49 -4.22 5.30
N THR A 82 -22.01 -4.72 4.18
CA THR A 82 -21.66 -6.04 3.60
C THR A 82 -20.61 -5.96 2.50
N SER A 83 -20.35 -4.76 1.97
CA SER A 83 -19.29 -4.50 0.98
C SER A 83 -18.08 -3.81 1.63
N PRO A 84 -16.84 -4.19 1.26
CA PRO A 84 -15.63 -3.48 1.70
C PRO A 84 -15.61 -2.00 1.35
N GLU A 85 -16.38 -1.57 0.35
CA GLU A 85 -16.49 -0.18 -0.10
C GLU A 85 -17.37 0.69 0.81
N GLN A 86 -18.19 0.07 1.67
CA GLN A 86 -19.06 0.76 2.62
C GLN A 86 -18.27 1.18 3.86
N VAL A 87 -17.48 2.24 3.71
CA VAL A 87 -16.52 2.73 4.71
C VAL A 87 -16.94 4.09 5.25
N ILE A 88 -16.81 4.27 6.56
CA ILE A 88 -16.99 5.55 7.26
C ILE A 88 -15.85 5.77 8.27
N GLY A 89 -15.68 7.03 8.69
CA GLY A 89 -14.86 7.38 9.85
C GLY A 89 -15.40 6.77 11.14
N ILE A 90 -14.51 6.48 12.08
CA ILE A 90 -14.86 5.87 13.37
C ILE A 90 -15.80 6.74 14.23
N ASP A 91 -15.85 8.04 13.97
CA ASP A 91 -16.66 9.06 14.64
C ASP A 91 -17.89 9.51 13.82
N GLU A 92 -18.10 8.92 12.65
CA GLU A 92 -19.24 9.24 11.78
C GLU A 92 -20.49 8.40 12.11
N VAL A 93 -21.65 8.87 11.66
CA VAL A 93 -22.93 8.18 11.85
C VAL A 93 -23.05 7.03 10.85
N VAL A 94 -23.36 5.82 11.34
CA VAL A 94 -23.62 4.65 10.48
C VAL A 94 -24.80 4.93 9.55
N PRO A 95 -24.64 4.83 8.21
CA PRO A 95 -25.72 5.05 7.26
C PRO A 95 -26.87 4.04 7.44
N ASN A 96 -28.09 4.43 7.05
CA ASN A 96 -29.24 3.53 7.06
C ASN A 96 -29.21 2.64 5.80
N PRO A 97 -29.09 1.30 5.93
CA PRO A 97 -29.03 0.41 4.78
C PRO A 97 -30.21 0.54 3.79
N GLU A 98 -31.40 0.93 4.25
CA GLU A 98 -32.59 1.10 3.38
C GLU A 98 -32.50 2.33 2.47
N GLN A 99 -31.53 3.22 2.71
CA GLN A 99 -31.34 4.47 1.98
C GLN A 99 -30.11 4.47 1.07
N GLU A 100 -29.29 3.41 1.13
CA GLU A 100 -28.14 3.24 0.27
C GLU A 100 -28.51 2.47 -1.01
N SER A 101 -27.91 2.85 -2.12
CA SER A 101 -27.96 2.05 -3.35
C SER A 101 -26.99 0.87 -3.24
N ASP A 102 -27.38 -0.29 -3.77
CA ASP A 102 -26.48 -1.43 -3.99
C ASP A 102 -25.32 -1.10 -4.96
#